data_AF-A0A1G1LN71-F1
#
_entry.id   AF-A0A1G1LN71-F1
#
_cell.length_a   1.000
_cell.length_b   1.000
_cell.length_c   1.000
_cell.angle_alpha   90.00
_cell.angle_beta   90.00
_cell.angle_gamma   90.00
#
_symmetry.space_group_name_H-M   'P 1'
#
loop_
_entity.id
_entity.type
_entity.pdbx_description
1 polymer ?
#
loop_
_entity_poly.entity_id
_entity_poly.type
_entity_poly.pdbx_seq_one_letter_code
_entity_poly.pdbx_strand_id
1 'polypeptide(L)'
;MLHFYARLLVAVTFVLVVAGGLVTSTGSGLAVPDWPLSYGSWMPPMVGGVFYEHLHRIVGAVVGLMTLVLALWLLFSEKRAWLRWLGIGALAAVVGQGILGGMTVLFLLPAPISILHACLAQTFFALVVCLAFFTSREWVCPSPLSSPRVAGGGNRRGMKLLAMTAALIYAQLILGAGVRHTENTFVMISHIAGAFFVLIHVVLVLLFVFRRGADTATMRYPALFLGVVFIAQIALGLGAFMYTAMLEERIQPTAGKIFFLTGHQTLGALLLAAAVVLTLRTYRKEGLA
;
A
#
# COMPACT_ATOMS: atom_id res chain seq x y z
N MET A 1 10.22 -20.21 9.42
CA MET A 1 11.14 -19.09 9.10
C MET A 1 10.64 -18.23 7.93
N LEU A 2 10.32 -18.79 6.76
CA LEU A 2 9.81 -18.05 5.60
C LEU A 2 8.68 -17.05 5.91
N HIS A 3 7.63 -17.46 6.63
CA HIS A 3 6.52 -16.56 7.00
C HIS A 3 6.96 -15.39 7.90
N PHE A 4 7.88 -15.63 8.84
CA PHE A 4 8.42 -14.56 9.68
C PHE A 4 9.17 -13.54 8.82
N TYR A 5 9.99 -14.04 7.90
CA TYR A 5 10.71 -13.20 6.95
C TYR A 5 9.77 -12.35 6.07
N ALA A 6 8.70 -12.96 5.53
CA ALA A 6 7.70 -12.23 4.75
C ALA A 6 6.98 -11.14 5.56
N ARG A 7 6.68 -11.38 6.84
CA ARG A 7 6.12 -10.35 7.74
C ARG A 7 7.11 -9.23 8.02
N LEU A 8 8.37 -9.55 8.22
CA LEU A 8 9.42 -8.55 8.39
C LEU A 8 9.54 -7.68 7.13
N LEU A 9 9.52 -8.29 5.94
CA LEU A 9 9.51 -7.55 4.66
C LEU A 9 8.30 -6.60 4.56
N VAL A 10 7.10 -7.05 4.96
CA VAL A 10 5.92 -6.16 5.02
C VAL A 10 6.16 -4.96 5.95
N ALA A 11 6.70 -5.18 7.14
CA ALA A 11 6.99 -4.11 8.08
C ALA A 11 8.03 -3.11 7.54
N VAL A 12 9.13 -3.59 6.96
CA VAL A 12 10.17 -2.72 6.37
C VAL A 12 9.64 -2.00 5.13
N THR A 13 8.81 -2.65 4.31
CA THR A 13 8.16 -2.01 3.15
C THR A 13 7.17 -0.93 3.60
N PHE A 14 6.47 -1.13 4.71
CA PHE A 14 5.62 -0.08 5.28
C PHE A 14 6.43 1.14 5.70
N VAL A 15 7.60 0.94 6.33
CA VAL A 15 8.55 2.02 6.63
C VAL A 15 9.02 2.72 5.34
N LEU A 16 9.27 1.97 4.27
CA LEU A 16 9.63 2.53 2.96
C LEU A 16 8.54 3.45 2.40
N VAL A 17 7.26 3.04 2.49
CA VAL A 17 6.11 3.86 2.05
C VAL A 17 6.02 5.15 2.85
N VAL A 18 6.26 5.10 4.17
CA VAL A 18 6.34 6.29 5.03
C VAL A 18 7.50 7.19 4.59
N ALA A 19 8.69 6.64 4.41
CA ALA A 19 9.87 7.38 3.97
C ALA A 19 9.64 8.08 2.62
N GLY A 20 9.02 7.40 1.65
CA GLY A 20 8.66 8.02 0.36
C GLY A 20 7.65 9.16 0.53
N GLY A 21 6.71 9.02 1.45
CA GLY A 21 5.78 10.09 1.78
C GLY A 21 6.45 11.30 2.43
N LEU A 22 7.45 11.07 3.28
CA LEU A 22 8.26 12.13 3.88
C LEU A 22 9.09 12.86 2.82
N VAL A 23 9.73 12.15 1.88
CA VAL A 23 10.49 12.77 0.77
C VAL A 23 9.62 13.76 0.01
N THR A 24 8.43 13.35 -0.40
CA THR A 24 7.53 14.23 -1.15
C THR A 24 6.92 15.33 -0.28
N SER A 25 6.56 15.06 0.98
CA SER A 25 5.96 16.06 1.89
C SER A 25 6.94 17.14 2.35
N THR A 26 8.22 16.82 2.42
CA THR A 26 9.30 17.75 2.79
C THR A 26 9.87 18.51 1.58
N GLY A 27 9.45 18.17 0.36
CA GLY A 27 10.02 18.73 -0.87
C GLY A 27 11.43 18.22 -1.18
N SER A 28 11.85 17.11 -0.57
CA SER A 28 13.21 16.57 -0.68
C SER A 28 13.43 15.69 -1.92
N GLY A 29 12.47 15.57 -2.83
CA GLY A 29 12.54 14.64 -3.97
C GLY A 29 13.62 14.96 -5.02
N LEU A 30 14.23 16.14 -4.95
CA LEU A 30 15.36 16.58 -5.78
C LEU A 30 16.52 17.10 -4.91
N ALA A 31 16.61 16.65 -3.66
CA ALA A 31 17.70 17.04 -2.76
C ALA A 31 19.04 16.42 -3.17
N VAL A 32 19.00 15.34 -3.95
CA VAL A 32 20.14 14.63 -4.54
C VAL A 32 19.93 14.54 -6.06
N PRO A 33 20.80 15.15 -6.89
CA PRO A 33 20.59 15.26 -8.34
C PRO A 33 21.00 14.00 -9.13
N ASP A 34 21.75 13.08 -8.53
CA ASP A 34 22.26 11.86 -9.16
C ASP A 34 21.56 10.60 -8.64
N TRP A 35 21.65 9.52 -9.41
CA TRP A 35 21.16 8.18 -9.07
C TRP A 35 22.05 7.16 -9.80
N PRO A 36 22.42 6.01 -9.19
CA PRO A 36 21.93 5.46 -7.91
C PRO A 36 22.64 5.98 -6.66
N LEU A 37 23.82 6.60 -6.80
CA LEU A 37 24.57 7.20 -5.69
C LEU A 37 23.95 8.53 -5.25
N SER A 38 24.48 9.10 -4.18
CA SER A 38 24.12 10.45 -3.72
C SER A 38 25.35 11.33 -3.65
N TYR A 39 25.44 12.31 -4.55
CA TYR A 39 26.62 13.12 -4.81
C TYR A 39 27.87 12.26 -5.06
N GLY A 40 27.72 11.16 -5.81
CA GLY A 40 28.79 10.19 -6.06
C GLY A 40 29.24 9.38 -4.83
N SER A 41 28.54 9.49 -3.68
CA SER A 41 28.87 8.79 -2.44
C SER A 41 27.75 7.81 -2.03
N TRP A 42 28.15 6.75 -1.31
CA TRP A 42 27.24 5.85 -0.60
C TRP A 42 26.75 6.43 0.73
N MET A 43 27.45 7.43 1.26
CA MET A 43 27.14 8.09 2.52
C MET A 43 27.43 9.60 2.36
N PRO A 44 26.50 10.38 1.78
CA PRO A 44 26.64 11.83 1.69
C PRO A 44 26.45 12.48 3.07
N PRO A 45 26.85 13.75 3.25
CA PRO A 45 26.45 14.52 4.42
C PRO A 45 24.93 14.61 4.53
N MET A 46 24.36 14.14 5.65
CA MET A 46 22.91 14.05 5.88
C MET A 46 22.32 15.39 6.31
N VAL A 47 22.47 16.41 5.46
CA VAL A 47 22.03 17.79 5.76
C VAL A 47 20.75 18.12 4.99
N GLY A 48 19.75 18.64 5.69
CA GLY A 48 18.48 19.08 5.10
C GLY A 48 17.75 17.95 4.36
N GLY A 49 17.30 18.22 3.13
CA GLY A 49 16.53 17.26 2.32
C GLY A 49 17.28 15.98 1.97
N VAL A 50 18.63 16.01 1.95
CA VAL A 50 19.46 14.84 1.64
C VAL A 50 19.21 13.71 2.62
N PHE A 51 18.94 14.02 3.90
CA PHE A 51 18.60 13.02 4.90
C PHE A 51 17.36 12.20 4.49
N TYR A 52 16.28 12.87 4.10
CA TYR A 52 15.03 12.19 3.73
C TYR A 52 15.19 11.36 2.46
N GLU A 53 15.79 11.95 1.42
CA GLU A 53 15.95 11.28 0.14
C GLU A 53 16.90 10.09 0.23
N HIS A 54 18.06 10.27 0.86
CA HIS A 54 19.04 9.20 1.01
C HIS A 54 18.53 8.09 1.94
N LEU A 55 17.85 8.42 3.05
CA LEU A 55 17.20 7.42 3.90
C LEU A 55 16.19 6.58 3.11
N HIS A 56 15.35 7.22 2.29
CA HIS A 56 14.41 6.51 1.43
C HIS A 56 15.11 5.55 0.45
N ARG A 57 16.23 5.99 -0.16
CA ARG A 57 17.05 5.14 -1.06
C ARG A 57 17.65 3.93 -0.34
N ILE A 58 18.20 4.12 0.86
CA ILE A 58 18.78 3.03 1.67
C ILE A 58 17.71 2.02 2.07
N VAL A 59 16.56 2.48 2.60
CA VAL A 59 15.45 1.58 2.94
C VAL A 59 14.93 0.87 1.69
N GLY A 60 14.90 1.55 0.53
CA GLY A 60 14.54 0.98 -0.76
C GLY A 60 15.48 -0.16 -1.18
N ALA A 61 16.79 0.04 -1.05
CA ALA A 61 17.80 -0.99 -1.33
C ALA A 61 17.67 -2.20 -0.39
N VAL A 62 17.40 -1.95 0.91
CA VAL A 62 17.13 -3.02 1.89
C VAL A 62 15.89 -3.83 1.50
N VAL A 63 14.78 -3.16 1.15
CA VAL A 63 13.56 -3.83 0.69
C VAL A 63 13.80 -4.62 -0.60
N GLY A 64 14.57 -4.08 -1.54
CA GLY A 64 14.96 -4.76 -2.78
C GLY A 64 15.75 -6.04 -2.51
N LEU A 65 16.79 -5.97 -1.68
CA LEU A 65 17.58 -7.13 -1.26
C LEU A 65 16.72 -8.15 -0.51
N MET A 66 15.86 -7.67 0.40
CA MET A 66 15.00 -8.56 1.15
C MET A 66 14.02 -9.31 0.24
N THR A 67 13.48 -8.63 -0.78
CA THR A 67 12.58 -9.20 -1.79
C THR A 67 13.29 -10.21 -2.68
N LEU A 68 14.53 -9.94 -3.07
CA LEU A 68 15.38 -10.90 -3.80
C LEU A 68 15.56 -12.19 -2.99
N VAL A 69 15.94 -12.08 -1.72
CA VAL A 69 16.10 -13.24 -0.82
C VAL A 69 14.76 -13.99 -0.68
N LEU A 70 13.64 -13.30 -0.51
CA LEU A 70 12.32 -13.94 -0.45
C LEU A 70 11.99 -14.69 -1.75
N ALA A 71 12.22 -14.08 -2.90
CA ALA A 71 11.94 -14.68 -4.20
C ALA A 71 12.77 -15.94 -4.44
N LEU A 72 14.08 -15.88 -4.15
CA LEU A 72 14.97 -17.05 -4.22
C LEU A 72 14.53 -18.14 -3.23
N TRP A 73 14.23 -17.77 -1.98
CA TRP A 73 13.75 -18.73 -0.98
C TRP A 73 12.48 -19.43 -1.45
N LEU A 74 11.51 -18.68 -1.99
CA LEU A 74 10.29 -19.26 -2.58
C LEU A 74 10.62 -20.20 -3.74
N LEU A 75 11.49 -19.80 -4.67
CA LEU A 75 11.89 -20.66 -5.80
C LEU A 75 12.44 -22.02 -5.37
N PHE A 76 13.25 -22.05 -4.30
CA PHE A 76 13.92 -23.28 -3.86
C PHE A 76 13.11 -24.10 -2.84
N SER A 77 12.25 -23.47 -2.03
CA SER A 77 11.55 -24.14 -0.92
C SER A 77 10.04 -24.36 -1.14
N GLU A 78 9.40 -23.60 -2.03
CA GLU A 78 7.95 -23.63 -2.19
C GLU A 78 7.51 -24.59 -3.31
N LYS A 79 6.61 -25.53 -2.98
CA LYS A 79 6.08 -26.50 -3.96
C LYS A 79 5.05 -25.87 -4.90
N ARG A 80 4.31 -24.86 -4.46
CA ARG A 80 3.26 -24.20 -5.24
C ARG A 80 3.85 -23.26 -6.31
N ALA A 81 3.74 -23.64 -7.58
CA ALA A 81 4.31 -22.88 -8.69
C ALA A 81 3.77 -21.44 -8.79
N TRP A 82 2.48 -21.23 -8.55
CA TRP A 82 1.89 -19.89 -8.57
C TRP A 82 2.48 -18.96 -7.51
N LEU A 83 2.85 -19.48 -6.33
CA LEU A 83 3.44 -18.68 -5.26
C LEU A 83 4.91 -18.35 -5.55
N ARG A 84 5.62 -19.25 -6.23
CA ARG A 84 6.96 -18.99 -6.78
C ARG A 84 6.93 -17.84 -7.79
N TRP A 85 6.02 -17.89 -8.75
CA TRP A 85 5.83 -16.83 -9.73
C TRP A 85 5.35 -15.51 -9.12
N LEU A 86 4.55 -15.56 -8.06
CA LEU A 86 4.16 -14.37 -7.30
C LEU A 86 5.39 -13.70 -6.64
N GLY A 87 6.32 -14.49 -6.09
CA GLY A 87 7.60 -13.99 -5.57
C GLY A 87 8.48 -13.34 -6.63
N ILE A 88 8.54 -13.93 -7.83
CA ILE A 88 9.25 -13.34 -8.98
C ILE A 88 8.57 -12.05 -9.46
N GLY A 89 7.24 -12.03 -9.50
CA GLY A 89 6.48 -10.81 -9.78
C GLY A 89 6.77 -9.69 -8.78
N ALA A 90 6.93 -10.01 -7.49
CA ALA A 90 7.31 -9.02 -6.48
C ALA A 90 8.74 -8.50 -6.70
N LEU A 91 9.68 -9.36 -7.08
CA LEU A 91 11.03 -8.94 -7.45
C LEU A 91 11.02 -8.03 -8.67
N ALA A 92 10.27 -8.37 -9.72
CA ALA A 92 10.12 -7.52 -10.90
C ALA A 92 9.49 -6.16 -10.54
N ALA A 93 8.47 -6.14 -9.67
CA ALA A 93 7.82 -4.92 -9.22
C ALA A 93 8.78 -4.01 -8.42
N VAL A 94 9.61 -4.54 -7.52
CA VAL A 94 10.56 -3.71 -6.76
C VAL A 94 11.72 -3.19 -7.62
N VAL A 95 12.16 -3.96 -8.63
CA VAL A 95 13.13 -3.48 -9.62
C VAL A 95 12.52 -2.34 -10.45
N GLY A 96 11.28 -2.51 -10.92
CA GLY A 96 10.54 -1.46 -11.61
C GLY A 96 10.34 -0.20 -10.74
N GLN A 97 10.11 -0.37 -9.44
CA GLN A 97 10.06 0.74 -8.48
C GLN A 97 11.38 1.51 -8.40
N GLY A 98 12.51 0.81 -8.28
CA GLY A 98 13.83 1.44 -8.24
C GLY A 98 14.15 2.22 -9.52
N ILE A 99 13.80 1.65 -10.68
CA ILE A 99 13.96 2.32 -11.98
C ILE A 99 13.08 3.57 -12.06
N LEU A 100 11.78 3.46 -11.75
CA LEU A 100 10.88 4.61 -11.78
C LEU A 100 11.29 5.69 -10.77
N GLY A 101 11.76 5.31 -9.58
CA GLY A 101 12.28 6.26 -8.58
C GLY A 101 13.55 6.98 -9.08
N GLY A 102 14.46 6.27 -9.74
CA GLY A 102 15.60 6.90 -10.41
C GLY A 102 15.16 7.87 -11.52
N MET A 103 14.19 7.47 -12.33
CA MET A 103 13.61 8.34 -13.37
C MET A 103 12.93 9.58 -12.79
N THR A 104 12.28 9.50 -11.62
CA THR A 104 11.70 10.69 -10.98
C THR A 104 12.76 11.72 -10.61
N VAL A 105 13.97 11.29 -10.22
CA VAL A 105 15.09 12.21 -9.93
C VAL A 105 15.68 12.74 -11.23
N LEU A 106 16.06 11.85 -12.15
CA LEU A 106 16.77 12.20 -13.38
C LEU A 106 15.94 13.07 -14.34
N PHE A 107 14.61 12.95 -14.33
CA PHE A 107 13.71 13.73 -15.17
C PHE A 107 13.00 14.87 -14.43
N LEU A 108 13.43 15.21 -13.21
CA LEU A 108 12.94 16.36 -12.44
C LEU A 108 11.44 16.26 -12.08
N LEU A 109 11.05 15.13 -11.49
CA LEU A 109 9.71 14.83 -10.94
C LEU A 109 8.53 14.95 -11.94
N PRO A 110 8.63 14.45 -13.19
CA PRO A 110 7.54 14.60 -14.15
C PRO A 110 6.31 13.83 -13.65
N ALA A 111 5.16 14.52 -13.61
CA ALA A 111 3.96 14.03 -12.94
C ALA A 111 3.56 12.59 -13.35
N PRO A 112 3.56 12.20 -14.64
CA PRO A 112 3.21 10.82 -15.02
C PRO A 112 4.12 9.75 -14.39
N ILE A 113 5.44 10.01 -14.30
CA ILE A 113 6.40 9.07 -13.74
C ILE A 113 6.26 9.02 -12.22
N SER A 114 6.09 10.18 -11.57
CA SER A 114 5.87 10.26 -10.13
C SER A 114 4.58 9.56 -9.70
N ILE A 115 3.49 9.72 -10.46
CA ILE A 115 2.22 9.01 -10.23
C ILE A 115 2.40 7.50 -10.43
N LEU A 116 3.08 7.08 -11.51
CA LEU A 116 3.31 5.65 -11.77
C LEU A 116 4.18 5.03 -10.69
N HIS A 117 5.24 5.72 -10.25
CA HIS A 117 6.08 5.33 -9.13
C HIS A 117 5.25 5.18 -7.85
N ALA A 118 4.44 6.18 -7.50
CA ALA A 118 3.57 6.13 -6.32
C ALA A 118 2.56 4.97 -6.38
N CYS A 119 1.90 4.75 -7.52
CA CYS A 119 0.93 3.67 -7.68
C CYS A 119 1.59 2.29 -7.58
N LEU A 120 2.70 2.07 -8.28
CA LEU A 120 3.42 0.80 -8.23
C LEU A 120 4.00 0.52 -6.82
N ALA A 121 4.34 1.56 -6.03
CA ALA A 121 4.76 1.38 -4.63
C ALA A 121 3.61 0.79 -3.78
N GLN A 122 2.39 1.29 -3.96
CA GLN A 122 1.20 0.79 -3.29
C GLN A 122 0.85 -0.64 -3.73
N THR A 123 0.96 -0.94 -5.03
CA THR A 123 0.79 -2.28 -5.57
C THR A 123 1.82 -3.25 -5.00
N PHE A 124 3.08 -2.84 -4.96
CA PHE A 124 4.16 -3.64 -4.39
C PHE A 124 3.90 -3.94 -2.91
N PHE A 125 3.49 -2.93 -2.11
CA PHE A 125 3.13 -3.15 -0.71
C PHE A 125 1.98 -4.15 -0.55
N ALA A 126 0.91 -4.03 -1.32
CA ALA A 126 -0.19 -5.00 -1.31
C ALA A 126 0.29 -6.42 -1.71
N LEU A 127 1.21 -6.52 -2.67
CA LEU A 127 1.78 -7.77 -3.14
C LEU A 127 2.63 -8.47 -2.05
N VAL A 128 3.49 -7.75 -1.32
CA VAL A 128 4.22 -8.36 -0.19
C VAL A 128 3.30 -8.74 0.97
N VAL A 129 2.20 -8.00 1.20
CA VAL A 129 1.15 -8.42 2.14
C VAL A 129 0.48 -9.73 1.69
N CYS A 130 0.18 -9.87 0.40
CA CYS A 130 -0.33 -11.14 -0.16
C CYS A 130 0.66 -12.29 0.04
N LEU A 131 1.95 -12.10 -0.24
CA LEU A 131 2.98 -13.11 0.00
C LEU A 131 3.08 -13.51 1.49
N ALA A 132 3.02 -12.53 2.40
CA ALA A 132 2.98 -12.80 3.84
C ALA A 132 1.71 -13.57 4.24
N PHE A 133 0.56 -13.26 3.63
CA PHE A 133 -0.69 -13.96 3.88
C PHE A 133 -0.65 -15.41 3.37
N PHE A 134 -0.18 -15.65 2.14
CA PHE A 134 -0.12 -17.00 1.54
C PHE A 134 0.91 -17.94 2.18
N THR A 135 1.89 -17.38 2.89
CA THR A 135 2.86 -18.13 3.71
C THR A 135 2.40 -18.33 5.16
N SER A 136 1.29 -17.71 5.57
CA SER A 136 0.78 -17.78 6.94
C SER A 136 0.22 -19.15 7.29
N ARG A 137 0.23 -19.48 8.59
CA ARG A 137 -0.46 -20.68 9.10
C ARG A 137 -1.95 -20.66 8.78
N GLU A 138 -2.56 -19.46 8.80
CA GLU A 138 -3.96 -19.30 8.40
C GLU A 138 -4.16 -19.90 7.02
N TRP A 139 -3.37 -19.52 6.01
CA TRP A 139 -3.47 -20.02 4.63
C TRP A 139 -3.04 -21.48 4.44
N VAL A 140 -1.99 -21.93 5.13
CA VAL A 140 -1.40 -23.26 4.93
C VAL A 140 -2.16 -24.37 5.67
N CYS A 141 -2.65 -24.10 6.88
CA CYS A 141 -3.35 -25.09 7.71
C CYS A 141 -4.80 -24.65 7.93
N PRO A 142 -5.76 -25.17 7.15
CA PRO A 142 -7.17 -24.96 7.44
C PRO A 142 -7.50 -25.47 8.85
N SER A 143 -8.17 -24.66 9.67
CA SER A 143 -8.66 -25.14 10.97
C SER A 143 -9.69 -26.24 10.73
N PRO A 144 -9.62 -27.40 11.42
CA PRO A 144 -10.62 -28.47 11.31
C PRO A 144 -12.06 -28.02 11.63
N LEU A 145 -12.20 -26.95 12.42
CA LEU A 145 -13.48 -26.32 12.76
C LEU A 145 -14.05 -25.46 11.62
N SER A 146 -13.25 -25.16 10.59
CA SER A 146 -13.70 -24.61 9.31
C SER A 146 -14.24 -25.73 8.43
N SER A 147 -15.10 -26.59 8.99
CA SER A 147 -15.92 -27.48 8.18
C SER A 147 -16.74 -26.61 7.21
N PRO A 148 -16.87 -27.00 5.93
CA PRO A 148 -17.75 -26.30 5.00
C PRO A 148 -19.19 -26.46 5.51
N ARG A 149 -19.63 -25.53 6.37
CA ARG A 149 -21.04 -25.43 6.74
C ARG A 149 -21.78 -25.01 5.47
N VAL A 150 -22.38 -26.03 4.87
CA VAL A 150 -23.37 -26.01 3.79
C VAL A 150 -22.78 -25.75 2.40
N ALA A 151 -22.66 -26.84 1.65
CA ALA A 151 -22.77 -26.84 0.20
C ALA A 151 -24.09 -26.14 -0.20
N GLY A 152 -24.03 -24.84 -0.49
CA GLY A 152 -25.19 -24.02 -0.79
C GLY A 152 -24.79 -22.64 -1.27
N GLY A 153 -24.40 -22.55 -2.54
CA GLY A 153 -24.18 -21.28 -3.27
C GLY A 153 -23.00 -20.45 -2.78
N GLY A 154 -21.81 -20.68 -3.34
CA GLY A 154 -20.63 -19.83 -3.11
C GLY A 154 -21.00 -18.35 -3.22
N ASN A 155 -20.62 -17.56 -2.22
CA ASN A 155 -21.08 -16.19 -2.02
C ASN A 155 -20.33 -15.19 -2.94
N ARG A 156 -20.45 -15.44 -4.24
CA ARG A 156 -19.94 -14.60 -5.32
C ARG A 156 -20.28 -13.12 -5.14
N ARG A 157 -21.41 -12.80 -4.49
CA ARG A 157 -21.80 -11.40 -4.16
C ARG A 157 -20.86 -10.75 -3.15
N GLY A 158 -20.51 -11.43 -2.05
CA GLY A 158 -19.57 -10.90 -1.06
C GLY A 158 -18.14 -10.80 -1.59
N MET A 159 -17.70 -11.81 -2.35
CA MET A 159 -16.40 -11.75 -3.03
C MET A 159 -16.34 -10.58 -4.02
N LYS A 160 -17.37 -10.40 -4.87
CA LYS A 160 -17.46 -9.26 -5.80
C LYS A 160 -17.46 -7.92 -5.05
N LEU A 161 -18.20 -7.81 -3.94
CA LEU A 161 -18.22 -6.60 -3.13
C LEU A 161 -16.84 -6.23 -2.60
N LEU A 162 -16.12 -7.19 -2.02
CA LEU A 162 -14.78 -6.97 -1.47
C LEU A 162 -13.74 -6.67 -2.56
N ALA A 163 -13.80 -7.39 -3.68
CA ALA A 163 -12.94 -7.12 -4.84
C ALA A 163 -13.21 -5.73 -5.43
N MET A 164 -14.49 -5.33 -5.54
CA MET A 164 -14.89 -3.99 -5.97
C MET A 164 -14.40 -2.92 -4.99
N THR A 165 -14.47 -3.20 -3.68
CA THR A 165 -13.97 -2.31 -2.63
C THR A 165 -12.46 -2.08 -2.78
N ALA A 166 -11.68 -3.16 -2.96
CA ALA A 166 -10.24 -3.06 -3.21
C ALA A 166 -9.93 -2.29 -4.50
N ALA A 167 -10.68 -2.53 -5.58
CA ALA A 167 -10.53 -1.82 -6.86
C ALA A 167 -10.83 -0.32 -6.73
N LEU A 168 -11.88 0.06 -6.01
CA LEU A 168 -12.23 1.46 -5.75
C LEU A 168 -11.20 2.16 -4.87
N ILE A 169 -10.68 1.48 -3.83
CA ILE A 169 -9.57 2.01 -3.02
C ILE A 169 -8.33 2.22 -3.89
N TYR A 170 -8.01 1.29 -4.80
CA TYR A 170 -6.89 1.45 -5.72
C TYR A 170 -7.10 2.60 -6.70
N ALA A 171 -8.30 2.77 -7.25
CA ALA A 171 -8.66 3.93 -8.08
C ALA A 171 -8.51 5.25 -7.29
N GLN A 172 -8.90 5.26 -6.01
CA GLN A 172 -8.70 6.39 -5.12
C GLN A 172 -7.23 6.70 -4.85
N LEU A 173 -6.36 5.69 -4.76
CA LEU A 173 -4.92 5.88 -4.65
C LEU A 173 -4.33 6.52 -5.92
N ILE A 174 -4.78 6.10 -7.11
CA ILE A 174 -4.38 6.73 -8.39
C ILE A 174 -4.80 8.20 -8.41
N LEU A 175 -6.06 8.49 -8.05
CA LEU A 175 -6.55 9.87 -7.97
C LEU A 175 -5.77 10.69 -6.94
N GLY A 176 -5.48 10.11 -5.76
CA GLY A 176 -4.69 10.77 -4.71
C GLY A 176 -3.26 11.07 -5.14
N ALA A 177 -2.62 10.16 -5.87
CA ALA A 177 -1.31 10.41 -6.50
C ALA A 177 -1.41 11.53 -7.54
N GLY A 178 -2.48 11.56 -8.35
CA GLY A 178 -2.77 12.64 -9.28
C GLY A 178 -2.91 14.00 -8.60
N VAL A 179 -3.71 14.10 -7.53
CA VAL A 179 -3.82 15.33 -6.71
C VAL A 179 -2.46 15.82 -6.25
N ARG A 180 -1.61 14.90 -5.80
CA ARG A 180 -0.29 15.23 -5.26
C ARG A 180 0.71 15.75 -6.30
N HIS A 181 0.55 15.39 -7.58
CA HIS A 181 1.56 15.63 -8.61
C HIS A 181 1.10 16.52 -9.78
N THR A 182 -0.18 16.90 -9.89
CA THR A 182 -0.69 17.62 -11.08
C THR A 182 -1.32 18.98 -10.82
N GLU A 183 -1.44 19.41 -9.55
CA GLU A 183 -2.14 20.65 -9.15
C GLU A 183 -3.54 20.81 -9.81
N ASN A 184 -4.15 19.69 -10.21
CA ASN A 184 -5.34 19.69 -11.05
C ASN A 184 -6.61 19.61 -10.19
N THR A 185 -7.37 20.70 -10.17
CA THR A 185 -8.63 20.81 -9.41
C THR A 185 -9.65 19.74 -9.80
N PHE A 186 -9.73 19.37 -11.08
CA PHE A 186 -10.66 18.31 -11.52
C PHE A 186 -10.28 16.94 -10.91
N VAL A 187 -8.98 16.63 -10.84
CA VAL A 187 -8.50 15.41 -10.18
C VAL A 187 -8.79 15.46 -8.67
N MET A 188 -8.66 16.62 -8.03
CA MET A 188 -9.02 16.81 -6.62
C MET A 188 -10.51 16.60 -6.36
N ILE A 189 -11.39 17.21 -7.15
CA ILE A 189 -12.84 17.01 -7.04
C ILE A 189 -13.19 15.53 -7.26
N SER A 190 -12.58 14.90 -8.27
CA SER A 190 -12.77 13.47 -8.55
C SER A 190 -12.29 12.59 -7.40
N HIS A 191 -11.18 12.94 -6.74
CA HIS A 191 -10.68 12.25 -5.55
C HIS A 191 -11.69 12.35 -4.40
N ILE A 192 -12.17 13.56 -4.08
CA ILE A 192 -13.18 13.80 -3.02
C ILE A 192 -14.48 13.04 -3.32
N ALA A 193 -15.00 13.15 -4.54
CA ALA A 193 -16.20 12.44 -4.96
C ALA A 193 -16.04 10.92 -4.86
N GLY A 194 -14.91 10.40 -5.32
CA GLY A 194 -14.59 8.97 -5.23
C GLY A 194 -14.47 8.44 -3.80
N ALA A 195 -14.09 9.26 -2.82
CA ALA A 195 -14.05 8.87 -1.41
C ALA A 195 -15.44 8.51 -0.85
N PHE A 196 -16.51 9.13 -1.35
CA PHE A 196 -17.89 8.77 -0.98
C PHE A 196 -18.27 7.37 -1.49
N PHE A 197 -17.82 6.99 -2.69
CA PHE A 197 -18.05 5.63 -3.20
C PHE A 197 -17.31 4.58 -2.38
N VAL A 198 -16.09 4.89 -1.92
CA VAL A 198 -15.35 4.02 -0.99
C VAL A 198 -16.05 3.95 0.36
N LEU A 199 -16.56 5.06 0.91
CA LEU A 199 -17.36 5.06 2.15
C LEU A 199 -18.56 4.11 2.04
N ILE A 200 -19.33 4.22 0.96
CA ILE A 200 -20.48 3.34 0.70
C ILE A 200 -20.01 1.88 0.72
N HIS A 201 -18.92 1.54 0.03
CA HIS A 201 -18.40 0.18 -0.02
C HIS A 201 -17.91 -0.33 1.33
N VAL A 202 -17.21 0.49 2.12
CA VAL A 202 -16.76 0.13 3.47
C VAL A 202 -17.96 -0.17 4.39
N VAL A 203 -19.01 0.66 4.33
CA VAL A 203 -20.25 0.42 5.08
C VAL A 203 -20.92 -0.87 4.61
N LEU A 204 -21.02 -1.11 3.30
CA LEU A 204 -21.58 -2.34 2.75
C LEU A 204 -20.78 -3.58 3.17
N VAL A 205 -19.46 -3.51 3.21
CA VAL A 205 -18.58 -4.60 3.70
C VAL A 205 -18.85 -4.88 5.17
N LEU A 206 -18.92 -3.84 6.01
CA LEU A 206 -19.25 -4.00 7.44
C LEU A 206 -20.62 -4.66 7.60
N LEU A 207 -21.67 -4.12 6.95
CA LEU A 207 -23.01 -4.70 7.00
C LEU A 207 -23.02 -6.15 6.51
N PHE A 208 -22.31 -6.46 5.43
CA PHE A 208 -22.17 -7.81 4.90
C PHE A 208 -21.55 -8.77 5.92
N VAL A 209 -20.43 -8.38 6.54
CA VAL A 209 -19.70 -9.21 7.52
C VAL A 209 -20.53 -9.44 8.79
N PHE A 210 -21.19 -8.40 9.30
CA PHE A 210 -21.98 -8.50 10.54
C PHE A 210 -23.32 -9.23 10.34
N ARG A 211 -24.05 -8.98 9.24
CA ARG A 211 -25.33 -9.65 8.98
C ARG A 211 -25.19 -11.16 8.75
N ARG A 212 -24.04 -11.62 8.24
CA ARG A 212 -23.80 -13.05 8.01
C ARG A 212 -23.38 -13.82 9.25
N GLY A 213 -23.27 -13.17 10.42
CA GLY A 213 -22.75 -13.83 11.61
C GLY A 213 -21.32 -14.33 11.40
N ALA A 214 -20.53 -13.69 10.52
CA ALA A 214 -19.21 -14.17 10.13
C ALA A 214 -18.27 -14.34 11.34
N ASP A 215 -17.33 -15.27 11.24
CA ASP A 215 -16.35 -15.55 12.29
C ASP A 215 -15.63 -14.28 12.77
N THR A 216 -15.57 -14.11 14.10
CA THR A 216 -15.12 -12.87 14.73
C THR A 216 -13.65 -12.59 14.45
N ALA A 217 -12.78 -13.60 14.59
CA ALA A 217 -11.35 -13.45 14.47
C ALA A 217 -10.89 -13.23 13.01
N THR A 218 -11.48 -13.96 12.07
CA THR A 218 -11.04 -13.94 10.66
C THR A 218 -11.75 -12.90 9.80
N MET A 219 -12.97 -12.49 10.14
CA MET A 219 -13.77 -11.57 9.31
C MET A 219 -14.16 -10.29 10.04
N ARG A 220 -14.69 -10.37 11.27
CA ARG A 220 -15.21 -9.17 11.97
C ARG A 220 -14.12 -8.20 12.37
N TYR A 221 -13.08 -8.63 13.10
CA TYR A 221 -12.00 -7.71 13.50
C TYR A 221 -11.27 -7.10 12.29
N PRO A 222 -10.94 -7.84 11.22
CA PRO A 222 -10.35 -7.26 10.03
C PRO A 222 -11.27 -6.27 9.30
N ALA A 223 -12.58 -6.52 9.26
CA ALA A 223 -13.56 -5.57 8.70
C ALA A 223 -13.70 -4.31 9.56
N LEU A 224 -13.72 -4.45 10.88
CA LEU A 224 -13.70 -3.32 11.82
C LEU A 224 -12.41 -2.52 11.67
N PHE A 225 -11.26 -3.19 11.54
CA PHE A 225 -9.98 -2.55 11.26
C PHE A 225 -10.05 -1.73 9.97
N LEU A 226 -10.57 -2.31 8.87
CA LEU A 226 -10.80 -1.56 7.62
C LEU A 226 -11.65 -0.30 7.86
N GLY A 227 -12.74 -0.41 8.63
CA GLY A 227 -13.61 0.72 8.98
C GLY A 227 -12.91 1.81 9.81
N VAL A 228 -12.17 1.42 10.85
CA VAL A 228 -11.42 2.36 11.72
C VAL A 228 -10.33 3.07 10.92
N VAL A 229 -9.57 2.33 10.13
CA VAL A 229 -8.54 2.91 9.25
C VAL A 229 -9.18 3.84 8.22
N PHE A 230 -10.38 3.53 7.71
CA PHE A 230 -11.07 4.40 6.76
C PHE A 230 -11.51 5.72 7.40
N ILE A 231 -12.04 5.68 8.62
CA ILE A 231 -12.37 6.89 9.38
C ILE A 231 -11.13 7.77 9.59
N ALA A 232 -10.02 7.15 9.99
CA ALA A 232 -8.74 7.86 10.12
C ALA A 232 -8.25 8.42 8.78
N GLN A 233 -8.46 7.71 7.67
CA GLN A 233 -8.10 8.18 6.33
C GLN A 233 -8.89 9.43 5.92
N ILE A 234 -10.18 9.50 6.24
CA ILE A 234 -11.01 10.68 5.99
C ILE A 234 -10.54 11.86 6.84
N ALA A 235 -10.28 11.64 8.14
CA ALA A 235 -9.74 12.68 9.01
C ALA A 235 -8.38 13.22 8.50
N LEU A 236 -7.49 12.32 8.07
CA LEU A 236 -6.20 12.70 7.50
C LEU A 236 -6.36 13.46 6.16
N GLY A 237 -7.32 13.05 5.33
CA GLY A 237 -7.60 13.69 4.03
C GLY A 237 -8.18 15.09 4.19
N LEU A 238 -9.12 15.26 5.13
CA LEU A 238 -9.65 16.58 5.48
C LEU A 238 -8.56 17.50 6.03
N GLY A 239 -7.70 16.99 6.92
CA GLY A 239 -6.55 17.75 7.41
C GLY A 239 -5.58 18.14 6.28
N ALA A 240 -5.26 17.21 5.38
CA ALA A 240 -4.41 17.50 4.22
C ALA A 240 -5.04 18.56 3.30
N PHE A 241 -6.34 18.50 3.07
CA PHE A 241 -7.09 19.50 2.31
C PHE A 241 -7.03 20.87 2.99
N MET A 242 -7.29 20.96 4.29
CA MET A 242 -7.22 22.22 5.04
C MET A 242 -5.82 22.84 4.95
N TYR A 243 -4.76 22.06 5.18
CA TYR A 243 -3.38 22.56 5.09
C TYR A 243 -2.94 22.95 3.67
N THR A 244 -3.64 22.48 2.63
CA THR A 244 -3.26 22.75 1.23
C THR A 244 -4.12 23.84 0.60
N ALA A 245 -5.41 23.91 0.94
CA ALA A 245 -6.38 24.81 0.34
C ALA A 245 -6.74 26.02 1.22
N MET A 246 -6.54 25.95 2.54
CA MET A 246 -7.02 26.98 3.48
C MET A 246 -5.88 27.67 4.24
N LEU A 247 -4.76 26.97 4.50
CA LEU A 247 -3.56 27.56 5.09
C LEU A 247 -2.55 27.88 3.97
N GLU A 248 -2.86 28.93 3.24
CA GLU A 248 -1.90 29.59 2.36
C GLU A 248 -0.83 30.22 3.25
N GLU A 249 0.39 29.67 3.37
CA GLU A 249 1.57 30.51 3.65
C GLU A 249 2.94 29.83 3.42
N ARG A 250 3.64 30.43 2.45
CA ARG A 250 5.02 30.93 2.49
C ARG A 250 6.02 30.21 3.42
N ILE A 251 6.97 29.54 2.74
CA ILE A 251 8.32 29.18 3.18
C ILE A 251 8.35 28.15 4.31
N GLN A 252 8.41 26.86 3.90
CA GLN A 252 8.61 25.60 4.66
C GLN A 252 7.32 24.83 5.01
N PRO A 253 7.25 23.52 4.68
CA PRO A 253 6.12 22.68 5.08
C PRO A 253 6.09 22.53 6.61
N THR A 254 4.99 22.96 7.24
CA THR A 254 4.81 22.79 8.68
C THR A 254 4.76 21.30 9.05
N ALA A 255 5.18 20.96 10.27
CA ALA A 255 5.10 19.59 10.78
C ALA A 255 3.68 19.00 10.66
N GLY A 256 2.65 19.82 10.82
CA GLY A 256 1.25 19.44 10.59
C GLY A 256 0.98 19.04 9.15
N LYS A 257 1.37 19.88 8.16
CA LYS A 257 1.21 19.56 6.73
C LYS A 257 1.91 18.24 6.36
N ILE A 258 3.13 18.03 6.84
CA ILE A 258 3.90 16.79 6.61
C ILE A 258 3.17 15.58 7.20
N PHE A 259 2.69 15.71 8.45
CA PHE A 259 1.96 14.64 9.13
C PHE A 259 0.69 14.24 8.36
N PHE A 260 -0.14 15.20 7.97
CA PHE A 260 -1.39 14.92 7.28
C PHE A 260 -1.17 14.33 5.89
N LEU A 261 -0.26 14.88 5.07
CA LEU A 261 0.02 14.37 3.72
C LEU A 261 0.67 12.97 3.74
N THR A 262 1.70 12.79 4.58
CA THR A 262 2.41 11.51 4.71
C THR A 262 1.51 10.45 5.33
N GLY A 263 0.76 10.84 6.37
CA GLY A 263 -0.22 9.99 7.03
C GLY A 263 -1.30 9.53 6.07
N HIS A 264 -1.94 10.45 5.35
CA HIS A 264 -3.02 10.13 4.41
C HIS A 264 -2.55 9.18 3.29
N GLN A 265 -1.36 9.39 2.73
CA GLN A 265 -0.79 8.45 1.75
C GLN A 265 -0.49 7.08 2.36
N THR A 266 0.14 7.05 3.55
CA THR A 266 0.55 5.81 4.20
C THR A 266 -0.65 4.97 4.64
N LEU A 267 -1.68 5.59 5.20
CA LEU A 267 -2.88 4.89 5.65
C LEU A 267 -3.72 4.37 4.45
N GLY A 268 -3.67 5.05 3.31
CA GLY A 268 -4.20 4.54 2.04
C GLY A 268 -3.60 3.18 1.65
N ALA A 269 -2.30 2.96 1.91
CA ALA A 269 -1.64 1.67 1.70
C ALA A 269 -2.24 0.56 2.57
N LEU A 270 -2.46 0.87 3.86
CA LEU A 270 -3.06 -0.07 4.81
C LEU A 270 -4.51 -0.41 4.47
N LEU A 271 -5.28 0.57 4.00
CA LEU A 271 -6.65 0.34 3.53
C LEU A 271 -6.69 -0.66 2.37
N LEU A 272 -5.83 -0.47 1.36
CA LEU A 272 -5.73 -1.39 0.24
C LEU A 272 -5.34 -2.79 0.71
N ALA A 273 -4.30 -2.89 1.55
CA ALA A 273 -3.84 -4.16 2.10
C ALA A 273 -4.94 -4.89 2.89
N ALA A 274 -5.68 -4.17 3.75
CA ALA A 274 -6.78 -4.74 4.52
C ALA A 274 -7.93 -5.24 3.63
N ALA A 275 -8.31 -4.47 2.61
CA ALA A 275 -9.35 -4.85 1.66
C ALA A 275 -8.94 -6.10 0.85
N VAL A 276 -7.68 -6.17 0.41
CA VAL A 276 -7.14 -7.34 -0.31
C VAL A 276 -7.13 -8.58 0.58
N VAL A 277 -6.66 -8.49 1.82
CA VAL A 277 -6.66 -9.62 2.77
C VAL A 277 -8.08 -10.12 3.05
N LEU A 278 -9.05 -9.21 3.26
CA LEU A 278 -10.46 -9.57 3.43
C LEU A 278 -11.02 -10.28 2.19
N THR A 279 -10.64 -9.82 1.00
CA THR A 279 -11.03 -10.46 -0.28
C THR A 279 -10.47 -11.88 -0.35
N LEU A 280 -9.19 -12.09 -0.05
CA LEU A 280 -8.53 -13.40 -0.07
C LEU A 280 -9.09 -14.36 0.98
N ARG A 281 -9.43 -13.86 2.17
CA ARG A 281 -10.11 -14.65 3.22
C ARG A 281 -11.49 -15.13 2.76
N THR A 282 -12.24 -14.26 2.10
CA THR A 282 -13.56 -14.61 1.55
C THR A 282 -13.42 -15.63 0.43
N TYR A 283 -12.49 -15.42 -0.50
CA TYR A 283 -12.16 -16.35 -1.58
C TYR A 283 -11.84 -17.75 -1.05
N ARG A 284 -11.01 -17.84 -0.01
CA ARG A 284 -10.63 -19.11 0.60
C ARG A 284 -11.78 -19.81 1.32
N LYS A 285 -12.63 -19.06 2.03
CA LYS A 285 -13.82 -19.62 2.68
C LYS A 285 -14.86 -20.15 1.68
N GLU A 286 -14.87 -19.63 0.46
CA GLU A 286 -15.76 -20.11 -0.61
C GLU A 286 -15.22 -21.34 -1.35
N GLY A 287 -14.05 -21.87 -0.97
CA GLY A 287 -13.50 -23.12 -1.54
C GLY A 287 -12.99 -23.00 -2.98
N LEU A 288 -12.66 -21.79 -3.44
CA LEU A 288 -12.11 -21.53 -4.77
C LEU A 288 -10.57 -21.61 -4.81
N ALA A 289 -9.92 -21.87 -3.68
CA ALA A 289 -8.47 -21.84 -3.51
C ALA A 289 -7.76 -23.17 -3.77
#